data_AF-A0A1E1WZZ3-F1
#
_entry.id   AF-A0A1E1WZZ3-F1
#
_cell.length_a   1.000
_cell.length_b   1.000
_cell.length_c   1.000
_cell.angle_alpha   90.00
_cell.angle_beta   90.00
_cell.angle_gamma   90.00
#
_symmetry.space_group_name_H-M   'P 1'
#
loop_
_entity.id
_entity.type
_entity.pdbx_description
1 polymer ?
#
loop_
_entity_poly.entity_id
_entity_poly.type
_entity_poly.pdbx_seq_one_letter_code
_entity_poly.pdbx_strand_id
1 'polypeptide(L)'
;LGLKFPNLPYYIDGDVKLSQSLAILRYLARKHELAGKNEEETTELDVLEQQAHDLFMRLIHATAPIPNYEEALKSCADNIASVLKPWEEHLANRKWVLGDRLTYVDFLLYEGLDWHREFKAEAVQKHPHVVEYLKRFEQLPNLKKYFSSDQYHKYPILGPYRKWGYEKK
;
A
#
# COMPACT_ATOMS: atom_id res chain seq x y z
N LEU A 1 8.35 23.20 -12.99
CA LEU A 1 8.41 21.72 -12.94
C LEU A 1 8.41 21.07 -14.33
N GLY A 2 7.64 21.56 -15.30
CA GLY A 2 7.62 20.96 -16.64
C GLY A 2 6.97 19.57 -16.69
N LEU A 3 6.00 19.33 -15.78
CA LEU A 3 5.21 18.11 -15.73
C LEU A 3 4.10 18.15 -16.77
N LYS A 4 3.87 17.04 -17.47
CA LYS A 4 2.78 16.91 -18.46
C LYS A 4 1.39 17.09 -17.82
N PHE A 5 1.20 16.48 -16.65
CA PHE A 5 -0.02 16.59 -15.84
C PHE A 5 0.36 16.94 -14.40
N PRO A 6 0.33 18.22 -13.99
CA PRO A 6 0.70 18.59 -12.63
C PRO A 6 -0.18 17.90 -11.58
N ASN A 7 0.42 17.11 -10.68
CA ASN A 7 -0.26 16.46 -9.56
C ASN A 7 0.75 16.09 -8.45
N LEU A 8 0.25 15.72 -7.28
CA LEU A 8 1.05 15.14 -6.19
C LEU A 8 0.73 13.64 -6.02
N PRO A 9 1.73 12.79 -5.76
CA PRO A 9 3.16 13.10 -5.80
C PRO A 9 3.67 13.33 -7.23
N TYR A 10 4.82 13.99 -7.34
CA TYR A 10 5.62 14.06 -8.56
C TYR A 10 7.04 13.55 -8.29
N TYR A 11 7.72 13.11 -9.34
CA TYR A 11 9.11 12.62 -9.28
C TYR A 11 9.88 13.14 -10.50
N ILE A 12 11.11 13.59 -10.27
CA ILE A 12 12.00 14.15 -11.30
C ILE A 12 13.35 13.44 -11.23
N ASP A 13 13.76 12.84 -12.33
CA ASP A 13 15.03 12.11 -12.49
C ASP A 13 15.64 12.49 -13.84
N GLY A 14 16.48 13.52 -13.83
CA GLY A 14 17.00 14.17 -15.04
C GLY A 14 15.86 14.72 -15.92
N ASP A 15 15.76 14.21 -17.14
CA ASP A 15 14.72 14.58 -18.11
C ASP A 15 13.37 13.89 -17.86
N VAL A 16 13.35 12.82 -17.04
CA VAL A 16 12.12 12.11 -16.69
C VAL A 16 11.37 12.90 -15.63
N LYS A 17 10.14 13.31 -15.96
CA LYS A 17 9.27 14.13 -15.11
C LYS A 17 7.89 13.51 -15.03
N LEU A 18 7.60 12.87 -13.90
CA LEU A 18 6.39 12.06 -13.70
C LEU A 18 5.51 12.64 -12.59
N SER A 19 4.22 12.44 -12.76
CA SER A 19 3.17 12.53 -11.74
C SER A 19 2.46 11.17 -11.69
N GLN A 20 1.52 10.99 -10.75
CA GLN A 20 0.81 9.72 -10.49
C GLN A 20 1.67 8.71 -9.74
N SER A 21 1.28 8.38 -8.51
CA SER A 21 2.04 7.51 -7.60
C SER A 21 2.38 6.15 -8.23
N LEU A 22 1.39 5.47 -8.83
CA LEU A 22 1.62 4.17 -9.49
C LEU A 22 2.56 4.27 -10.69
N ALA A 23 2.49 5.34 -11.49
CA ALA A 23 3.40 5.53 -12.62
C ALA A 23 4.85 5.75 -12.15
N ILE A 24 5.03 6.52 -11.08
CA ILE A 24 6.32 6.73 -10.42
C ILE A 24 6.85 5.40 -9.87
N LEU A 25 6.01 4.64 -9.18
CA LEU A 25 6.37 3.36 -8.58
C LEU A 25 6.79 2.34 -9.65
N ARG A 26 6.02 2.21 -10.74
CA ARG A 26 6.37 1.37 -11.90
C ARG A 26 7.67 1.82 -12.60
N TYR A 27 7.94 3.12 -12.68
CA TYR A 27 9.20 3.65 -13.23
C TYR A 27 10.42 3.21 -12.40
N LEU A 28 10.35 3.41 -11.08
CA LEU A 28 11.40 2.97 -10.16
C LEU A 28 11.55 1.45 -10.18
N ALA A 29 10.44 0.71 -10.27
CA ALA A 29 10.44 -0.74 -10.34
C ALA A 29 11.26 -1.26 -11.54
N ARG A 30 11.08 -0.66 -12.73
CA ARG A 30 11.85 -1.03 -13.92
C ARG A 30 13.34 -0.68 -13.78
N LYS A 31 13.66 0.47 -13.17
CA LYS A 31 15.05 0.91 -12.97
C LYS A 31 15.83 0.03 -11.99
N HIS A 32 15.14 -0.64 -11.07
CA HIS A 32 15.72 -1.42 -9.97
C HIS A 32 15.36 -2.91 -10.00
N GLU A 33 14.93 -3.44 -11.15
CA GLU A 33 14.62 -4.87 -11.34
C GLU A 33 13.51 -5.44 -10.41
N LEU A 34 12.58 -4.58 -9.99
CA LEU A 34 11.42 -4.91 -9.16
C LEU A 34 10.11 -5.01 -9.96
N ALA A 35 10.17 -4.89 -11.29
CA ALA A 35 9.04 -5.13 -12.20
C ALA A 35 8.92 -6.62 -12.60
N GLY A 36 7.88 -6.96 -13.36
CA GLY A 36 7.75 -8.28 -14.01
C GLY A 36 8.89 -8.52 -15.00
N LYS A 37 9.39 -9.76 -15.10
CA LYS A 37 10.50 -10.12 -16.00
C LYS A 37 10.04 -10.60 -17.36
N ASN A 38 8.77 -11.00 -17.47
CA ASN A 38 8.14 -11.49 -18.68
C ASN A 38 6.66 -11.08 -18.67
N GLU A 39 5.94 -11.42 -19.74
CA GLU A 39 4.53 -11.05 -19.91
C GLU A 39 3.62 -11.67 -18.85
N GLU A 40 3.90 -12.92 -18.46
CA GLU A 40 3.12 -13.64 -17.45
C GLU A 40 3.23 -12.95 -16.08
N GLU A 41 4.45 -12.69 -15.63
CA GLU A 41 4.70 -11.96 -14.38
C GLU A 41 4.16 -10.52 -14.43
N THR A 42 4.21 -9.87 -15.60
CA THR A 42 3.69 -8.51 -15.78
C THR A 42 2.17 -8.51 -15.65
N THR A 43 1.50 -9.46 -16.29
CA THR A 43 0.04 -9.61 -16.22
C THR A 43 -0.41 -9.92 -14.80
N GLU A 44 0.29 -10.81 -14.09
CA GLU A 44 -0.03 -11.12 -12.70
C GLU A 44 0.19 -9.89 -11.79
N LEU A 45 1.28 -9.14 -11.98
CA LEU A 45 1.53 -7.91 -11.23
C LEU A 45 0.50 -6.82 -11.52
N ASP A 46 0.00 -6.68 -12.74
CA ASP A 46 -1.03 -5.68 -13.05
C ASP A 46 -2.33 -5.95 -12.28
N VAL A 47 -2.74 -7.23 -12.16
CA VAL A 47 -3.92 -7.61 -11.35
C VAL A 47 -3.66 -7.35 -9.87
N LEU A 48 -2.49 -7.77 -9.36
CA LEU A 48 -2.14 -7.60 -7.95
C LEU A 48 -1.96 -6.13 -7.56
N GLU A 49 -1.41 -5.29 -8.44
CA GLU A 49 -1.29 -3.85 -8.24
C GLU A 49 -2.66 -3.21 -8.08
N GLN A 50 -3.59 -3.50 -8.99
CA GLN A 50 -4.95 -2.96 -8.94
C GLN A 50 -5.69 -3.42 -7.67
N GLN A 51 -5.55 -4.69 -7.29
CA GLN A 51 -6.17 -5.20 -6.05
C GLN A 51 -5.58 -4.53 -4.80
N ALA A 52 -4.26 -4.30 -4.77
CA ALA A 52 -3.61 -3.61 -3.65
C ALA A 52 -3.98 -2.12 -3.61
N HIS A 53 -4.14 -1.49 -4.78
CA HIS A 53 -4.62 -0.12 -4.88
C HIS A 53 -6.06 0.01 -4.37
N ASP A 54 -6.95 -0.92 -4.72
CA ASP A 54 -8.34 -0.94 -4.22
C ASP A 54 -8.40 -1.09 -2.70
N LEU A 55 -7.53 -1.93 -2.12
CA LEU A 55 -7.39 -2.05 -0.67
C LEU A 55 -7.06 -0.69 -0.04
N PHE A 56 -6.02 -0.01 -0.53
CA PHE A 56 -5.64 1.33 -0.08
C PHE A 56 -6.78 2.36 -0.24
N MET A 57 -7.43 2.40 -1.42
CA MET A 57 -8.49 3.35 -1.73
C MET A 57 -9.73 3.15 -0.86
N ARG A 58 -9.99 1.92 -0.40
CA ARG A 58 -11.13 1.63 0.48
C ARG A 58 -11.12 2.50 1.74
N LEU A 59 -9.98 2.58 2.43
CA LEU A 59 -9.87 3.35 3.66
C LEU A 59 -9.90 4.87 3.39
N ILE A 60 -9.35 5.30 2.26
CA ILE A 60 -9.46 6.69 1.81
C ILE A 60 -10.92 7.07 1.60
N HIS A 61 -11.70 6.25 0.89
CA HIS A 61 -13.11 6.53 0.65
C HIS A 61 -13.93 6.50 1.94
N ALA A 62 -13.68 5.53 2.82
CA ALA A 62 -14.38 5.41 4.10
C ALA A 62 -14.14 6.59 5.06
N THR A 63 -12.99 7.28 4.91
CA THR A 63 -12.58 8.40 5.77
C THR A 63 -12.84 9.77 5.13
N ALA A 64 -13.51 9.80 3.97
CA ALA A 64 -13.87 11.03 3.29
C ALA A 64 -14.83 11.90 4.13
N PRO A 65 -14.67 13.23 4.14
CA PRO A 65 -15.54 14.13 4.88
C PRO A 65 -16.89 14.35 4.17
N ILE A 66 -17.66 13.27 4.02
CA ILE A 66 -19.00 13.26 3.42
C ILE A 66 -20.09 13.08 4.50
N PRO A 67 -21.35 13.47 4.25
CA PRO A 67 -22.40 13.44 5.28
C PRO A 67 -22.60 12.09 5.98
N ASN A 68 -22.35 10.97 5.30
CA ASN A 68 -22.52 9.61 5.81
C ASN A 68 -21.18 8.92 6.18
N TYR A 69 -20.13 9.68 6.49
CA TYR A 69 -18.81 9.11 6.77
C TYR A 69 -18.81 8.11 7.94
N GLU A 70 -19.65 8.30 8.97
CA GLU A 70 -19.69 7.42 10.15
C GLU A 70 -20.15 6.01 9.77
N GLU A 71 -21.17 5.93 8.92
CA GLU A 71 -21.66 4.66 8.37
C GLU A 71 -20.61 4.04 7.44
N ALA A 72 -19.98 4.84 6.58
CA ALA A 72 -18.92 4.36 5.69
C ALA A 72 -17.72 3.82 6.47
N LEU A 73 -17.30 4.50 7.53
CA LEU A 73 -16.19 4.10 8.39
C LEU A 73 -16.52 2.84 9.19
N LYS A 74 -17.74 2.76 9.73
CA LYS A 74 -18.24 1.56 10.42
C LYS A 74 -18.30 0.36 9.46
N SER A 75 -18.89 0.54 8.28
CA SER A 75 -18.94 -0.49 7.24
C SER A 75 -17.54 -0.91 6.80
N CYS A 76 -16.60 0.03 6.68
CA CYS A 76 -15.21 -0.30 6.42
C CYS A 76 -14.63 -1.18 7.53
N ALA A 77 -14.79 -0.79 8.78
CA ALA A 77 -14.31 -1.49 9.97
C ALA A 77 -14.91 -2.89 10.14
N ASP A 78 -16.19 -3.08 9.82
CA ASP A 78 -16.88 -4.36 9.98
C ASP A 78 -16.47 -5.37 8.88
N ASN A 79 -16.07 -4.87 7.72
CA ASN A 79 -15.76 -5.70 6.54
C ASN A 79 -14.27 -5.99 6.33
N ILE A 80 -13.36 -5.46 7.16
CA ILE A 80 -11.90 -5.66 6.98
C ILE A 80 -11.54 -7.14 6.83
N ALA A 81 -12.11 -8.01 7.67
CA ALA A 81 -11.79 -9.44 7.60
C ALA A 81 -12.18 -10.07 6.25
N SER A 82 -13.33 -9.68 5.69
CA SER A 82 -13.74 -10.15 4.36
C SER A 82 -12.81 -9.64 3.25
N VAL A 83 -12.28 -8.43 3.40
CA VAL A 83 -11.37 -7.81 2.43
C VAL A 83 -9.96 -8.40 2.52
N LEU A 84 -9.52 -8.80 3.70
CA LEU A 84 -8.20 -9.40 3.91
C LEU A 84 -8.18 -10.90 3.61
N LYS A 85 -9.33 -11.58 3.60
CA LYS A 85 -9.40 -13.01 3.31
C LYS A 85 -8.74 -13.43 1.97
N PRO A 86 -8.96 -12.75 0.83
CA PRO A 86 -8.26 -13.09 -0.41
C PRO A 86 -6.74 -12.91 -0.31
N TRP A 87 -6.27 -11.89 0.42
CA TRP A 87 -4.83 -11.68 0.65
C TRP A 87 -4.24 -12.74 1.56
N GLU A 88 -4.96 -13.14 2.60
CA GLU A 88 -4.57 -14.23 3.49
C GLU A 88 -4.40 -15.55 2.73
N GLU A 89 -5.34 -15.87 1.83
CA GLU A 89 -5.27 -17.05 0.98
C GLU A 89 -4.13 -16.95 -0.05
N HIS A 90 -3.97 -15.79 -0.70
CA HIS A 90 -2.89 -15.57 -1.68
C HIS A 90 -1.50 -15.66 -1.08
N LEU A 91 -1.33 -15.17 0.16
CA LEU A 91 -0.03 -15.14 0.85
C LEU A 91 0.30 -16.45 1.57
N ALA A 92 -0.64 -17.39 1.69
CA ALA A 92 -0.45 -18.62 2.47
C ALA A 92 0.80 -19.43 2.08
N ASN A 93 1.12 -19.47 0.78
CA ASN A 93 2.28 -20.19 0.24
C ASN A 93 3.23 -19.28 -0.53
N ARG A 94 3.26 -17.98 -0.19
CA ARG A 94 4.07 -16.99 -0.90
C ARG A 94 4.89 -16.14 0.06
N LYS A 95 6.15 -15.92 -0.27
CA LYS A 95 7.01 -15.02 0.48
C LYS A 95 6.66 -13.55 0.22
N TRP A 96 6.35 -13.24 -1.03
CA TRP A 96 6.00 -11.94 -1.59
C TRP A 96 4.79 -12.09 -2.52
N VAL A 97 4.21 -10.98 -2.98
CA VAL A 97 2.99 -11.02 -3.81
C VAL A 97 3.17 -11.83 -5.09
N LEU A 98 4.37 -11.83 -5.68
CA LEU A 98 4.75 -12.61 -6.86
C LEU A 98 5.66 -13.79 -6.48
N GLY A 99 5.22 -14.62 -5.54
CA GLY A 99 5.94 -15.82 -5.11
C GLY A 99 7.13 -15.51 -4.20
N ASP A 100 8.36 -15.79 -4.67
CA ASP A 100 9.59 -15.64 -3.87
C ASP A 100 10.34 -14.32 -4.12
N ARG A 101 9.90 -13.53 -5.09
CA ARG A 101 10.59 -12.31 -5.52
C ARG A 101 9.86 -11.07 -5.03
N LEU A 102 10.62 -10.17 -4.38
CA LEU A 102 10.13 -8.85 -4.00
C LEU A 102 9.92 -8.02 -5.26
N THR A 103 8.77 -7.37 -5.35
CA THR A 103 8.40 -6.48 -6.45
C THR A 103 7.88 -5.16 -5.91
N TYR A 104 7.62 -4.20 -6.79
CA TYR A 104 7.07 -2.92 -6.39
C TYR A 104 5.65 -3.03 -5.78
N VAL A 105 4.88 -4.06 -6.16
CA VAL A 105 3.52 -4.30 -5.64
C VAL A 105 3.57 -4.67 -4.16
N ASP A 106 4.66 -5.26 -3.67
CA ASP A 106 4.83 -5.53 -2.24
C ASP A 106 4.84 -4.26 -1.38
N PHE A 107 5.39 -3.15 -1.92
CA PHE A 107 5.39 -1.87 -1.23
C PHE A 107 3.98 -1.27 -1.15
N LEU A 108 3.21 -1.40 -2.23
CA LEU A 108 1.82 -0.94 -2.29
C LEU A 108 0.92 -1.77 -1.38
N LEU A 109 1.07 -3.10 -1.40
CA LEU A 109 0.31 -3.99 -0.52
C LEU A 109 0.68 -3.76 0.95
N TYR A 110 1.98 -3.63 1.26
CA TYR A 110 2.42 -3.30 2.62
C TYR A 110 1.75 -2.03 3.14
N GLU A 111 1.74 -0.94 2.37
CA GLU A 111 1.08 0.31 2.77
C GLU A 111 -0.41 0.09 3.04
N GLY A 112 -1.13 -0.55 2.11
CA GLY A 112 -2.55 -0.85 2.28
C GLY A 112 -2.83 -1.69 3.53
N LEU A 113 -2.07 -2.76 3.77
CA LEU A 113 -2.22 -3.63 4.94
C LEU A 113 -1.85 -2.93 6.25
N ASP A 114 -0.77 -2.14 6.26
CA ASP A 114 -0.33 -1.37 7.41
C ASP A 114 -1.38 -0.34 7.83
N TRP A 115 -2.00 0.33 6.87
CA TRP A 115 -3.09 1.27 7.16
C TRP A 115 -4.30 0.57 7.79
N HIS A 116 -4.67 -0.63 7.32
CA HIS A 116 -5.74 -1.42 7.95
C HIS A 116 -5.35 -1.91 9.35
N ARG A 117 -4.06 -2.21 9.57
CA ARG A 117 -3.52 -2.57 10.89
C ARG A 117 -3.60 -1.40 11.86
N GLU A 118 -3.25 -0.20 11.42
CA GLU A 118 -3.40 1.03 12.22
C GLU A 118 -4.87 1.38 12.47
N PHE A 119 -5.76 1.10 11.51
CA PHE A 119 -7.18 1.42 11.63
C PHE A 119 -7.94 0.47 12.55
N LYS A 120 -7.67 -0.84 12.49
CA LYS A 120 -8.33 -1.87 13.31
C LYS A 120 -7.46 -3.12 13.45
N ALA A 121 -6.50 -3.05 14.35
CA ALA A 121 -5.48 -4.09 14.55
C ALA A 121 -6.08 -5.48 14.80
N GLU A 122 -7.18 -5.58 15.57
CA GLU A 122 -7.80 -6.87 15.93
C GLU A 122 -8.38 -7.59 14.72
N ALA A 123 -8.78 -6.86 13.67
CA ALA A 123 -9.26 -7.47 12.43
C ALA A 123 -8.11 -8.04 11.60
N VAL A 124 -6.98 -7.33 11.54
CA VAL A 124 -5.78 -7.79 10.82
C VAL A 124 -5.14 -8.99 11.53
N GLN A 125 -5.11 -9.00 12.86
CA GLN A 125 -4.54 -10.09 13.67
C GLN A 125 -5.20 -11.46 13.44
N LYS A 126 -6.41 -11.51 12.87
CA LYS A 126 -7.09 -12.76 12.49
C LYS A 126 -6.52 -13.42 11.22
N HIS A 127 -5.59 -12.76 10.53
CA HIS A 127 -5.01 -13.17 9.26
C HIS A 127 -3.50 -13.41 9.45
N PRO A 128 -3.09 -14.59 9.95
CA PRO A 128 -1.70 -14.84 10.33
C PRO A 128 -0.71 -14.71 9.17
N HIS A 129 -1.07 -15.10 7.94
CA HIS A 129 -0.15 -14.97 6.80
C HIS A 129 0.04 -13.49 6.41
N VAL A 130 -1.01 -12.67 6.50
CA VAL A 130 -0.91 -11.21 6.36
C VAL A 130 -0.01 -10.60 7.44
N VAL A 131 -0.17 -11.01 8.70
CA VAL A 131 0.66 -10.52 9.82
C VAL A 131 2.13 -10.87 9.62
N GLU A 132 2.43 -12.11 9.23
CA GLU A 132 3.80 -12.54 8.98
C GLU A 132 4.39 -11.87 7.73
N TYR A 133 3.57 -11.59 6.70
CA TYR A 133 3.97 -10.79 5.54
C TYR A 133 4.40 -9.37 5.92
N LEU A 134 3.60 -8.66 6.72
CA LEU A 134 3.94 -7.32 7.22
C LEU A 134 5.25 -7.33 7.99
N LYS A 135 5.41 -8.30 8.91
CA LYS A 135 6.63 -8.45 9.70
C LYS A 135 7.85 -8.72 8.82
N ARG A 136 7.72 -9.60 7.82
CA ARG A 136 8.81 -9.92 6.88
C ARG A 136 9.25 -8.68 6.10
N PHE A 137 8.30 -7.89 5.61
CA PHE A 137 8.57 -6.65 4.91
C PHE A 137 9.33 -5.66 5.79
N GLU A 138 8.90 -5.48 7.04
CA GLU A 138 9.54 -4.60 8.04
C GLU A 138 10.95 -5.04 8.44
N GLN A 139 11.28 -6.33 8.30
CA GLN A 139 12.63 -6.84 8.57
C GLN A 139 13.59 -6.74 7.38
N LEU A 140 13.17 -6.26 6.21
CA LEU A 140 14.09 -5.99 5.11
C LEU A 140 15.16 -4.99 5.57
N PRO A 141 16.48 -5.27 5.44
CA PRO A 141 17.53 -4.48 6.10
C PRO A 141 17.46 -2.97 5.84
N ASN A 142 17.20 -2.59 4.58
CA ASN A 142 17.09 -1.19 4.18
C ASN A 142 15.83 -0.52 4.74
N LEU A 143 14.71 -1.25 4.80
CA LEU A 143 13.46 -0.73 5.36
C LEU A 143 13.52 -0.63 6.88
N LYS A 144 14.09 -1.63 7.57
CA LYS A 144 14.33 -1.58 9.01
C LYS A 144 15.19 -0.38 9.40
N LYS A 145 16.25 -0.11 8.63
CA LYS A 145 17.07 1.09 8.79
C LYS A 145 16.27 2.37 8.53
N TYR A 146 15.49 2.42 7.47
CA TYR A 146 14.65 3.58 7.13
C TYR A 146 13.61 3.88 8.22
N PHE A 147 12.85 2.87 8.67
CA PHE A 147 11.84 2.99 9.73
C PHE A 147 12.41 3.41 11.09
N SER A 148 13.71 3.22 11.30
CA SER A 148 14.41 3.65 12.52
C SER A 148 15.06 5.04 12.39
N SER A 149 14.92 5.71 11.25
CA SER A 149 15.55 7.01 10.97
C SER A 149 14.57 8.16 11.07
N ASP A 150 15.08 9.37 11.31
CA ASP A 150 14.29 10.61 11.37
C ASP A 150 13.61 10.98 10.05
N GLN A 151 13.93 10.29 8.94
CA GLN A 151 13.27 10.47 7.66
C GLN A 151 11.91 9.75 7.60
N TYR A 152 11.73 8.72 8.41
CA TYR A 152 10.49 7.96 8.43
C TYR A 152 9.42 8.69 9.24
N HIS A 153 8.26 8.86 8.61
CA HIS A 153 7.09 9.47 9.23
C HIS A 153 5.93 8.48 9.15
N LYS A 154 5.43 8.05 10.31
CA LYS A 154 4.24 7.18 10.40
C LYS A 154 2.93 7.96 10.25
N TYR A 155 2.92 9.22 10.72
CA TYR A 155 1.77 10.13 10.68
C TYR A 155 2.20 11.52 10.19
N PRO A 156 1.30 12.30 9.57
CA PRO A 156 -0.06 11.92 9.17
C PRO A 156 -0.06 10.90 8.01
N ILE A 157 -0.95 9.90 8.09
CA ILE A 157 -1.25 8.96 7.00
C ILE A 157 -2.11 9.66 5.93
N LEU A 158 -3.12 10.41 6.39
CA LEU A 158 -4.08 11.10 5.53
C LEU A 158 -4.13 12.60 5.84
N GLY A 159 -4.60 13.39 4.88
CA GLY A 159 -4.66 14.85 5.00
C GLY A 159 -5.60 15.35 6.13
N PRO A 160 -5.47 16.61 6.56
CA PRO A 160 -6.08 17.17 7.77
C PRO A 160 -7.61 17.12 7.84
N TYR A 161 -8.28 17.04 6.70
CA TYR A 161 -9.75 17.01 6.63
C TYR A 161 -10.33 15.60 6.76
N ARG A 162 -9.49 14.58 6.93
CA ARG A 162 -9.90 13.17 7.01
C ARG A 162 -10.26 12.80 8.44
N LYS A 163 -11.26 11.94 8.58
CA LYS A 163 -11.83 11.57 9.89
C LYS A 163 -10.97 10.58 10.68
N TRP A 164 -9.99 9.99 10.00
CA TRP A 164 -8.95 9.12 10.54
C TRP A 164 -7.65 9.37 9.77
N GLY A 165 -6.50 9.08 10.39
CA GLY A 165 -5.19 9.08 9.74
C GLY A 165 -4.42 10.40 9.76
N TYR A 166 -5.02 11.54 10.14
CA TYR A 166 -4.26 12.79 10.29
C TYR A 166 -3.45 12.82 11.60
N GLU A 167 -4.11 12.56 12.72
CA GLU A 167 -3.48 12.46 14.03
C GLU A 167 -3.54 11.02 14.52
N LYS A 168 -2.54 10.64 15.32
CA LYS A 168 -2.58 9.39 16.06
C LYS A 168 -3.58 9.55 17.21
N LYS A 169 -4.69 8.82 17.13
CA LYS A 169 -5.70 8.75 18.20
C LYS A 169 -5.34 7.71 19.23
#